data_AF-A0A0G1AXP2-F1
#
_entry.id   AF-A0A0G1AXP2-F1
#
_cell.length_a   1.000
_cell.length_b   1.000
_cell.length_c   1.000
_cell.angle_alpha   90.00
_cell.angle_beta   90.00
_cell.angle_gamma   90.00
#
_symmetry.space_group_name_H-M   'P 1'
#
loop_
_entity.id
_entity.type
_entity.pdbx_description
1 polymer ?
#
loop_
_entity_poly.entity_id
_entity_poly.type
_entity_poly.pdbx_seq_one_letter_code
_entity_poly.pdbx_strand_id
1 'polypeptide(L)'
;MKGFNANIEKLTLESSNFRQVLYTGKHSQLVLMSLKPKEEIGMETHPDNDQFFRFEKGTGKCVIDGNEYEVSDGSAIVVPAGAEHNVINVSDFEDL
;
A
#
# COMPACT_ATOMS: atom_id res chain seq x y z
N MET A 1 -7.33 -24.28 -3.19
CA MET A 1 -7.66 -22.83 -3.20
C MET A 1 -7.77 -22.40 -4.65
N LYS A 2 -8.84 -21.72 -5.07
CA LYS A 2 -8.85 -21.04 -6.37
C LYS A 2 -8.04 -19.75 -6.18
N GLY A 3 -7.04 -19.49 -7.02
CA GLY A 3 -6.21 -18.27 -6.94
C GLY A 3 -7.04 -17.00 -7.19
N PHE A 4 -6.37 -15.85 -7.30
CA PHE A 4 -7.01 -14.57 -7.64
C PHE A 4 -6.59 -14.12 -9.05
N ASN A 5 -7.54 -13.61 -9.83
CA ASN A 5 -7.30 -12.99 -11.14
C ASN A 5 -8.32 -11.87 -11.38
N ALA A 6 -7.85 -10.65 -11.58
CA ALA A 6 -8.64 -9.48 -11.92
C ALA A 6 -7.73 -8.38 -12.52
N ASN A 7 -8.33 -7.34 -13.12
CA ASN A 7 -7.61 -6.12 -13.44
C ASN A 7 -7.37 -5.32 -12.14
N ILE A 8 -6.18 -5.43 -11.57
CA ILE A 8 -5.86 -4.84 -10.27
C ILE A 8 -5.79 -3.32 -10.29
N GLU A 9 -5.28 -2.73 -11.37
CA GLU A 9 -5.20 -1.27 -11.57
C GLU A 9 -6.61 -0.67 -11.50
N LYS A 10 -7.54 -1.22 -12.29
CA LYS A 10 -8.95 -0.78 -12.28
C LYS A 10 -9.57 -0.87 -10.88
N LEU A 11 -9.40 -2.02 -10.21
CA LEU A 11 -9.97 -2.21 -8.87
C LEU A 11 -9.37 -1.23 -7.84
N THR A 12 -8.08 -0.94 -7.95
CA THR A 12 -7.39 0.02 -7.07
C THR A 12 -7.92 1.43 -7.29
N LEU A 13 -8.01 1.88 -8.55
CA LEU A 13 -8.47 3.22 -8.92
C LEU A 13 -9.96 3.48 -8.60
N GLU A 14 -10.79 2.45 -8.61
CA GLU A 14 -12.22 2.54 -8.27
C GLU A 14 -12.48 2.47 -6.75
N SER A 15 -11.52 2.01 -5.96
CA SER A 15 -11.66 1.89 -4.50
C SER A 15 -11.48 3.24 -3.80
N SER A 16 -12.29 3.47 -2.78
CA SER A 16 -12.15 4.60 -1.85
C SER A 16 -12.11 4.15 -0.39
N ASN A 17 -12.00 2.83 -0.16
CA ASN A 17 -11.92 2.26 1.17
C ASN A 17 -10.49 2.38 1.69
N PHE A 18 -10.33 2.81 2.94
CA PHE A 18 -9.03 2.80 3.63
C PHE A 18 -8.35 1.43 3.51
N ARG A 19 -9.11 0.34 3.67
CA ARG A 19 -8.62 -1.03 3.50
C ARG A 19 -9.72 -1.95 2.99
N GLN A 20 -9.41 -2.73 1.96
CA GLN A 20 -10.28 -3.79 1.43
C GLN A 20 -9.46 -5.02 1.07
N VAL A 21 -9.74 -6.15 1.72
CA VAL A 21 -9.09 -7.43 1.40
C VAL A 21 -9.75 -8.05 0.16
N LEU A 22 -8.94 -8.31 -0.88
CA LEU A 22 -9.40 -9.00 -2.10
C LEU A 22 -9.17 -10.51 -2.04
N TYR A 23 -8.06 -10.93 -1.42
CA TYR A 23 -7.67 -12.33 -1.38
C TYR A 23 -6.80 -12.62 -0.15
N THR A 24 -7.07 -13.73 0.53
CA THR A 24 -6.21 -14.26 1.59
C THR A 24 -5.84 -15.70 1.26
N GLY A 25 -4.56 -15.92 0.95
CA GLY A 25 -3.97 -17.24 0.77
C GLY A 25 -3.19 -17.69 2.00
N LYS A 26 -2.56 -18.86 1.92
CA LYS A 26 -1.74 -19.40 3.02
C LYS A 26 -0.46 -18.59 3.28
N HIS A 27 0.09 -17.95 2.25
CA HIS A 27 1.41 -17.29 2.29
C HIS A 27 1.38 -15.83 1.83
N SER A 28 0.21 -15.31 1.43
CA SER A 28 0.09 -13.97 0.88
C SER A 28 -1.35 -13.47 1.04
N GLN A 29 -1.48 -12.17 1.27
CA GLN A 29 -2.73 -11.45 1.26
C GLN A 29 -2.65 -10.31 0.23
N LEU A 30 -3.72 -10.10 -0.52
CA LEU A 30 -3.86 -9.00 -1.46
C LEU A 30 -4.92 -8.03 -0.95
N VAL A 31 -4.54 -6.77 -0.82
CA VAL A 31 -5.34 -5.71 -0.21
C VAL A 31 -5.31 -4.47 -1.10
N LEU A 32 -6.44 -3.77 -1.19
CA LEU A 32 -6.52 -2.43 -1.72
C LEU A 32 -6.58 -1.43 -0.57
N MET A 33 -5.94 -0.28 -0.75
CA MET A 33 -6.02 0.84 0.17
C MET A 33 -6.19 2.12 -0.64
N SER A 34 -6.96 3.06 -0.09
CA SER A 34 -7.04 4.43 -0.58
C SER A 34 -6.89 5.34 0.63
N LEU A 35 -5.88 6.21 0.59
CA LEU A 35 -5.58 7.14 1.68
C LEU A 35 -6.08 8.52 1.31
N LYS A 36 -6.93 9.10 2.15
CA LYS A 36 -7.39 10.48 2.00
C LYS A 36 -6.23 11.47 2.13
N PRO A 37 -6.39 12.73 1.68
CA PRO A 37 -5.37 13.74 1.85
C PRO A 37 -4.89 13.81 3.30
N LYS A 38 -3.56 13.78 3.50
CA LYS A 38 -2.89 13.74 4.81
C LYS A 38 -3.15 12.50 5.66
N GLU A 39 -3.84 11.48 5.13
CA GLU A 39 -4.01 10.19 5.82
C GLU A 39 -2.75 9.34 5.69
N GLU A 40 -2.53 8.48 6.68
CA GLU A 40 -1.45 7.52 6.70
C GLU A 40 -1.98 6.13 7.08
N ILE A 41 -1.23 5.09 6.73
CA ILE A 41 -1.54 3.72 7.18
C ILE A 41 -1.35 3.61 8.69
N GLY A 42 -0.31 4.26 9.20
CA GLY A 42 0.20 4.13 10.56
C GLY A 42 1.51 3.35 10.56
N MET A 43 2.40 3.69 11.50
CA MET A 43 3.68 3.01 11.63
C MET A 43 3.48 1.57 12.11
N GLU A 44 4.00 0.60 11.34
CA GLU A 44 3.86 -0.82 11.62
C GLU A 44 5.19 -1.57 11.45
N THR A 45 5.25 -2.79 11.97
CA THR A 45 6.38 -3.72 11.78
C THR A 45 5.84 -5.15 11.78
N HIS A 46 6.28 -5.96 10.82
CA HIS A 46 5.88 -7.36 10.70
C HIS A 46 7.13 -8.25 10.71
N PRO A 47 7.32 -9.11 11.72
CA PRO A 47 8.56 -9.88 11.87
C PRO A 47 8.70 -11.04 10.86
N ASP A 48 7.57 -11.53 10.33
CA ASP A 48 7.53 -12.83 9.64
C ASP A 48 7.33 -12.73 8.13
N ASN A 49 6.99 -11.55 7.61
CA ASN A 49 6.67 -11.37 6.19
C ASN A 49 7.17 -10.04 5.64
N ASP A 50 7.67 -10.09 4.40
CA ASP A 50 7.85 -8.91 3.58
C ASP A 50 6.48 -8.36 3.15
N GLN A 51 6.45 -7.09 2.78
CA GLN A 51 5.27 -6.43 2.21
C GLN A 51 5.63 -5.68 0.94
N PHE A 52 4.73 -5.76 -0.05
CA PHE A 52 4.87 -5.07 -1.33
C PHE A 52 3.74 -4.07 -1.49
N PHE A 53 4.09 -2.82 -1.79
CA PHE A 53 3.14 -1.79 -2.22
C PHE A 53 3.37 -1.45 -3.67
N ARG A 54 2.28 -1.28 -4.41
CA ARG A 54 2.26 -0.68 -5.74
C ARG A 54 1.26 0.46 -5.72
N PHE A 55 1.69 1.61 -6.21
CA PHE A 55 0.89 2.82 -6.26
C PHE A 55 0.36 3.01 -7.68
N GLU A 56 -0.96 3.14 -7.84
CA GLU A 56 -1.61 3.29 -9.16
C GLU A 56 -2.12 4.73 -9.38
N LYS A 57 -2.03 5.61 -8.37
CA LYS A 57 -2.45 7.02 -8.42
C LYS A 57 -1.81 7.81 -7.28
N GLY A 58 -1.87 9.14 -7.37
CA GLY A 58 -1.62 10.06 -6.26
C GLY A 58 -0.14 10.32 -6.04
N THR A 59 0.14 11.05 -4.96
CA THR A 59 1.51 11.32 -4.50
C THR A 59 1.60 11.09 -3.00
N GLY A 60 2.67 10.42 -2.58
CA GLY A 60 2.84 9.98 -1.20
C GLY A 60 4.30 9.87 -0.82
N LYS A 61 4.50 9.43 0.42
CA LYS A 61 5.80 9.07 0.95
C LYS A 61 5.71 7.74 1.67
N CYS A 62 6.65 6.84 1.40
CA CYS A 62 6.90 5.68 2.24
C CYS A 62 8.13 5.92 3.11
N VAL A 63 8.05 5.55 4.39
CA VAL A 63 9.17 5.58 5.32
C VAL A 63 9.50 4.14 5.70
N ILE A 64 10.77 3.75 5.64
CA ILE A 64 11.25 2.41 6.03
C ILE A 64 12.56 2.55 6.81
N ASP A 65 12.57 2.16 8.09
CA ASP A 65 13.70 2.31 9.02
C ASP A 65 14.32 3.72 8.96
N GLY A 66 13.46 4.74 8.92
CA GLY A 66 13.83 6.15 8.81
C GLY A 66 14.27 6.64 7.43
N ASN A 67 14.37 5.77 6.41
CA ASN A 67 14.61 6.16 5.03
C ASN A 67 13.31 6.58 4.35
N GLU A 68 13.33 7.70 3.65
CA GLU A 68 12.16 8.26 2.98
C GLU A 68 12.20 8.03 1.47
N TYR A 69 11.08 7.60 0.91
CA TYR A 69 10.88 7.36 -0.52
C TYR A 69 9.62 8.07 -1.00
N GLU A 70 9.76 9.00 -1.95
CA GLU A 70 8.62 9.58 -2.66
C GLU A 70 7.98 8.51 -3.56
N VAL A 71 6.66 8.47 -3.57
CA VAL A 71 5.89 7.52 -4.38
C VAL A 71 4.78 8.22 -5.15
N SER A 72 4.53 7.73 -6.35
CA SER A 72 3.47 8.18 -7.26
C SER A 72 2.97 7.00 -8.10
N ASP A 73 2.04 7.25 -9.02
CA ASP A 73 1.64 6.26 -10.05
C ASP A 73 2.86 5.56 -10.67
N GLY A 74 2.79 4.23 -10.74
CA GLY A 74 3.83 3.33 -11.23
C GLY A 74 4.94 3.01 -10.21
N SER A 75 4.94 3.63 -9.02
CA SER A 75 5.93 3.36 -7.99
C SER A 75 5.70 2.01 -7.30
N ALA A 76 6.79 1.38 -6.88
CA ALA A 76 6.77 0.15 -6.11
C ALA A 76 7.67 0.27 -4.89
N ILE A 77 7.21 -0.27 -3.76
CA ILE A 77 7.97 -0.36 -2.52
C ILE A 77 7.98 -1.81 -2.06
N VAL A 78 9.14 -2.28 -1.62
CA VAL A 78 9.31 -3.55 -0.92
C VAL A 78 9.77 -3.24 0.49
N VAL A 79 8.98 -3.63 1.47
CA VAL A 79 9.31 -3.55 2.89
C VAL A 79 9.81 -4.92 3.35
N PRO A 80 11.08 -5.03 3.79
CA PRO A 80 11.60 -6.27 4.34
C PRO A 80 10.95 -6.63 5.69
N ALA A 81 10.83 -7.92 5.97
CA ALA A 81 10.41 -8.41 7.28
C ALA A 81 11.27 -7.81 8.40
N GLY A 82 10.61 -7.34 9.45
CA GLY A 82 11.23 -6.69 10.61
C GLY A 82 11.54 -5.20 10.44
N ALA A 83 11.35 -4.60 9.25
CA ALA A 83 11.52 -3.18 9.05
C ALA A 83 10.32 -2.38 9.58
N GLU A 84 10.58 -1.30 10.30
CA GLU A 84 9.57 -0.34 10.71
C GLU A 84 9.18 0.51 9.49
N HIS A 85 7.89 0.62 9.20
CA HIS A 85 7.44 1.29 7.98
C HIS A 85 6.07 1.96 8.08
N ASN A 86 5.85 2.95 7.23
CA ASN A 86 4.58 3.65 7.06
C ASN A 86 4.43 4.18 5.63
N VAL A 87 3.18 4.42 5.21
CA VAL A 87 2.84 5.12 3.97
C VAL A 87 1.94 6.29 4.31
N ILE A 88 2.31 7.47 3.83
CA ILE A 88 1.67 8.75 4.14
C ILE A 88 1.25 9.41 2.83
N ASN A 89 -0.01 9.79 2.71
CA ASN A 89 -0.46 10.68 1.65
C ASN A 89 -0.02 12.12 1.97
N VAL A 90 0.85 12.69 1.13
CA VAL A 90 1.37 14.04 1.33
C VAL A 90 0.55 15.12 0.64
N SER A 91 -0.42 14.73 -0.19
CA SER A 91 -1.32 15.66 -0.89
C SER A 91 -2.31 16.33 0.06
N ASP A 92 -2.70 17.55 -0.28
CA ASP A 92 -3.76 18.32 0.40
C ASP A 92 -5.15 18.10 -0.22
N PHE A 93 -5.22 17.52 -1.43
CA PHE A 93 -6.45 17.50 -2.22
C PHE A 93 -6.75 16.17 -2.90
N GLU A 94 -5.73 15.34 -3.13
CA GLU A 94 -5.88 14.09 -3.88
C GLU A 94 -5.74 12.86 -2.99
N ASP A 95 -6.59 11.87 -3.20
CA ASP A 95 -6.43 10.55 -2.61
C ASP A 95 -5.20 9.85 -3.22
N LEU A 96 -4.51 9.07 -2.38
CA LEU A 96 -3.40 8.18 -2.74
C LEU A 96 -3.91 6.74 -2.85
#